data_AF-A0A7W3UK05-F1
#
_entry.id   AF-A0A7W3UK05-F1
#
_cell.length_a   1.000
_cell.length_b   1.000
_cell.length_c   1.000
_cell.angle_alpha   90.00
_cell.angle_beta   90.00
_cell.angle_gamma   90.00
#
_symmetry.space_group_name_H-M   'P 1'
#
loop_
_entity.id
_entity.type
_entity.pdbx_description
1 polymer ?
#
loop_
_entity_poly.entity_id
_entity_poly.type
_entity_poly.pdbx_seq_one_letter_code
_entity_poly.pdbx_strand_id
1 'polypeptide(L)'
;MMNIFLIVLTAIFIIESIFEVRYFYQIRTIFTRSGRAVPTKRVQRIITIETQWSWISWIFLLLLFVLPDMYTAVLICIITLIETWVVYELYNARDYAQQINKK
;
A
#
# COMPACT_ATOMS: atom_id res chain seq x y z
N MET A 1 -1.34 -16.98 23.21
CA MET A 1 -1.01 -15.55 23.06
C MET A 1 -0.48 -15.21 21.65
N MET A 2 0.45 -16.00 21.09
CA MET A 2 1.00 -15.77 19.73
C MET A 2 -0.07 -15.68 18.62
N ASN A 3 -1.12 -16.52 18.67
CA ASN A 3 -2.19 -16.51 17.65
C ASN A 3 -3.04 -15.24 17.64
N ILE A 4 -3.34 -14.64 18.81
CA ILE A 4 -4.15 -13.41 18.86
C ILE A 4 -3.37 -12.23 18.29
N PHE A 5 -2.07 -12.15 18.60
CA PHE A 5 -1.19 -11.13 18.06
C PHE A 5 -1.09 -11.21 16.53
N LEU A 6 -0.90 -12.41 15.99
CA LEU A 6 -0.87 -12.65 14.55
C LEU A 6 -2.21 -12.26 13.90
N ILE A 7 -3.34 -12.65 14.48
CA ILE A 7 -4.68 -12.29 13.98
C ILE A 7 -4.87 -10.77 13.93
N VAL A 8 -4.46 -10.04 14.97
CA VAL A 8 -4.57 -8.57 15.00
C VAL A 8 -3.71 -7.93 13.92
N LEU A 9 -2.47 -8.38 13.75
CA LEU A 9 -1.57 -7.84 12.72
C LEU A 9 -2.09 -8.14 11.31
N THR A 10 -2.59 -9.35 11.07
CA THR A 10 -3.23 -9.68 9.79
C THR A 10 -4.47 -8.82 9.54
N ALA A 11 -5.27 -8.53 10.56
CA ALA A 11 -6.41 -7.62 10.43
C ALA A 11 -5.98 -6.18 10.08
N ILE A 12 -4.91 -5.67 10.71
CA ILE A 12 -4.34 -4.35 10.39
C ILE A 12 -3.87 -4.32 8.93
N PHE A 13 -3.11 -5.34 8.51
CA PHE A 13 -2.63 -5.46 7.14
C PHE A 13 -3.79 -5.46 6.12
N ILE A 14 -4.87 -6.22 6.37
CA ILE A 14 -6.05 -6.22 5.51
C ILE A 14 -6.70 -4.83 5.43
N ILE A 15 -6.80 -4.12 6.56
CA ILE A 15 -7.37 -2.77 6.60
C ILE A 15 -6.50 -1.80 5.79
N GLU A 16 -5.19 -1.85 5.94
CA GLU A 16 -4.24 -1.02 5.18
C GLU A 16 -4.34 -1.28 3.69
N SER A 17 -4.39 -2.55 3.28
CA SER A 17 -4.60 -2.94 1.88
C SER A 17 -5.91 -2.41 1.29
N ILE A 18 -6.98 -2.29 2.08
CA ILE A 18 -8.24 -1.65 1.61
C ILE A 18 -8.04 -0.15 1.38
N PHE A 19 -7.32 0.54 2.27
CA PHE A 19 -7.01 1.97 2.10
C PHE A 19 -6.11 2.21 0.89
N GLU A 20 -5.12 1.35 0.68
CA GLU A 20 -4.23 1.31 -0.47
C GLU A 20 -5.01 1.33 -1.79
N VAL A 21 -5.87 0.31 -2.01
CA VAL A 21 -6.72 0.19 -3.19
C VAL A 21 -7.61 1.42 -3.37
N ARG A 22 -8.16 1.95 -2.28
CA ARG A 22 -9.03 3.12 -2.29
C ARG A 22 -8.29 4.38 -2.73
N TYR A 23 -7.07 4.62 -2.24
CA TYR A 23 -6.26 5.78 -2.64
C TYR A 23 -5.76 5.67 -4.07
N PHE A 24 -5.33 4.47 -4.47
CA PHE A 24 -4.94 4.18 -5.84
C PHE A 24 -6.07 4.50 -6.83
N TYR A 25 -7.29 4.03 -6.55
CA TYR A 25 -8.45 4.32 -7.37
C TYR A 25 -8.76 5.82 -7.42
N GLN A 26 -8.69 6.52 -6.28
CA GLN A 26 -8.90 7.97 -6.25
C GLN A 26 -7.89 8.72 -7.10
N ILE A 27 -6.60 8.41 -7.00
CA ILE A 27 -5.55 9.01 -7.83
C ILE A 27 -5.88 8.79 -9.31
N ARG A 28 -6.19 7.55 -9.69
CA ARG A 28 -6.55 7.22 -11.08
C ARG A 28 -7.75 8.02 -11.56
N THR A 29 -8.82 8.13 -10.77
CA THR A 29 -10.02 8.90 -11.12
C THR A 29 -9.76 10.39 -11.28
N ILE A 30 -8.91 10.98 -10.43
CA ILE A 30 -8.49 12.39 -10.51
C ILE A 30 -7.77 12.63 -11.85
N PHE A 31 -6.82 11.76 -12.21
CA PHE A 31 -6.09 11.88 -13.46
C PHE A 31 -6.98 11.67 -14.68
N THR A 32 -7.84 10.65 -14.70
CA THR A 32 -8.78 10.42 -15.82
C THR A 32 -9.77 11.58 -15.99
N ARG A 33 -10.24 12.21 -14.90
CA ARG A 33 -11.15 13.36 -14.97
C ARG A 33 -10.45 14.65 -15.39
N SER A 34 -9.15 14.79 -15.11
CA SER A 34 -8.37 15.98 -15.45
C SER A 34 -8.03 16.12 -16.95
N GLY A 35 -8.33 15.10 -17.77
CA GLY A 35 -7.92 15.06 -19.18
C GLY A 35 -6.41 14.98 -19.40
N ARG A 36 -5.59 14.92 -18.33
CA ARG A 36 -4.14 14.72 -18.43
C ARG A 36 -3.88 13.24 -18.72
N ALA A 37 -3.47 12.95 -19.96
CA ALA A 37 -3.13 11.60 -20.43
C ALA A 37 -1.95 10.97 -19.65
N VAL A 38 -1.15 11.78 -18.95
CA VAL A 38 0.05 11.31 -18.22
C VAL A 38 0.05 11.87 -16.80
N PRO A 39 0.10 11.01 -15.76
CA PRO A 39 0.30 11.48 -14.40
C PRO A 39 1.64 12.18 -14.25
N THR A 40 1.75 13.14 -13.32
CA THR A 40 3.04 13.80 -13.05
C THR A 40 4.08 12.76 -12.64
N LYS A 41 5.36 12.96 -13.01
CA LYS A 41 6.46 12.00 -12.73
C LYS A 41 6.49 11.53 -11.27
N ARG A 42 6.09 12.38 -10.32
CA ARG A 42 6.00 12.06 -8.89
C ARG A 42 4.89 11.04 -8.60
N VAL A 43 3.68 11.25 -9.11
CA VAL A 43 2.56 10.32 -8.94
C VAL A 43 2.80 9.02 -9.70
N GLN A 44 3.40 9.09 -10.89
CA GLN A 44 3.76 7.91 -11.66
C GLN A 44 4.76 7.01 -10.92
N ARG A 45 5.77 7.60 -10.25
CA ARG A 45 6.69 6.83 -9.39
C ARG A 45 5.96 6.14 -8.25
N ILE A 46 5.04 6.84 -7.59
CA ILE A 46 4.31 6.28 -6.45
C ILE A 46 3.41 5.13 -6.90
N ILE A 47 2.74 5.26 -8.04
CA ILE A 47 1.97 4.18 -8.68
C ILE A 47 2.87 2.98 -9.05
N THR A 48 4.10 3.21 -9.51
CA THR A 48 5.02 2.09 -9.81
C THR A 48 5.56 1.42 -8.54
N ILE A 49 5.87 2.19 -7.50
CA ILE A 49 6.31 1.67 -6.19
C ILE A 49 5.21 0.82 -5.60
N GLU A 50 3.97 1.30 -5.65
CA GLU A 50 2.78 0.57 -5.25
C GLU A 50 2.63 -0.76 -6.00
N THR A 51 2.74 -0.73 -7.34
CA THR A 51 2.56 -1.94 -8.15
C THR A 51 3.63 -2.99 -7.83
N GLN A 52 4.86 -2.54 -7.55
CA GLN A 52 5.95 -3.39 -7.07
C GLN A 52 5.68 -3.90 -5.65
N TRP A 53 5.17 -3.04 -4.76
CA TRP A 53 4.83 -3.40 -3.39
C TRP A 53 3.74 -4.46 -3.33
N SER A 54 2.66 -4.29 -4.11
CA SER A 54 1.59 -5.27 -4.23
C SER A 54 2.11 -6.64 -4.69
N TRP A 55 3.10 -6.69 -5.58
CA TRP A 55 3.74 -7.96 -5.95
C TRP A 55 4.62 -8.55 -4.83
N ILE A 56 5.37 -7.69 -4.15
CA ILE A 56 6.27 -8.07 -3.06
C ILE A 56 5.46 -8.57 -1.84
N SER A 57 4.32 -7.95 -1.53
CA SER A 57 3.45 -8.35 -0.41
C SER A 57 2.87 -9.74 -0.61
N TRP A 58 2.60 -10.16 -1.86
CA TRP A 58 2.22 -11.55 -2.17
C TRP A 58 3.34 -12.56 -1.92
N ILE A 59 4.58 -12.23 -2.28
CA ILE A 59 5.74 -13.08 -1.99
C ILE A 59 5.90 -13.24 -0.47
N PHE A 60 5.72 -12.16 0.27
CA PHE A 60 5.76 -12.16 1.72
C PHE A 60 4.64 -12.99 2.36
N LEU A 61 3.42 -12.92 1.83
CA LEU A 61 2.31 -13.79 2.27
C LEU A 61 2.62 -15.27 2.07
N LEU A 62 3.29 -15.64 0.97
CA LEU A 62 3.74 -17.02 0.74
C LEU A 62 4.84 -17.44 1.71
N LEU A 63 5.76 -16.53 2.04
CA LEU A 63 6.84 -16.79 3.00
C LEU A 63 6.31 -17.16 4.39
N LEU A 64 5.14 -16.62 4.78
CA LEU A 64 4.51 -16.92 6.07
C LEU A 64 4.12 -18.39 6.26
N PHE A 65 3.93 -19.14 5.18
CA PHE A 65 3.62 -20.58 5.26
C PHE A 65 4.86 -21.47 5.44
N VAL A 66 6.06 -20.92 5.21
CA VAL A 66 7.32 -21.67 5.23
C VAL A 66 8.16 -21.36 6.48
N LEU A 67 8.01 -20.16 7.06
CA LEU A 67 8.82 -19.75 8.21
C LEU A 67 8.29 -20.29 9.55
N PRO A 68 9.19 -20.58 10.51
CA PRO A 68 8.81 -20.88 11.89
C PRO A 68 8.12 -19.69 12.57
N ASP A 69 7.19 -19.96 13.49
CA ASP A 69 6.31 -18.96 14.13
C ASP A 69 7.03 -17.73 14.73
N MET A 70 8.24 -17.89 15.27
CA MET A 70 9.00 -16.76 15.82
C MET A 70 9.40 -15.75 14.73
N TYR A 71 9.69 -16.24 13.52
CA TYR A 71 10.08 -15.38 12.41
C TYR A 71 8.88 -14.82 11.65
N THR A 72 7.75 -15.54 11.62
CA THR A 72 6.52 -15.05 10.98
C THR A 72 5.97 -13.80 11.66
N ALA A 73 6.04 -13.72 13.00
CA ALA A 73 5.64 -12.53 13.75
C ALA A 73 6.48 -11.30 13.41
N VAL A 74 7.81 -11.44 13.36
CA VAL A 74 8.73 -10.36 13.00
C VAL A 74 8.52 -9.95 11.54
N LEU A 75 8.35 -10.92 10.64
CA LEU A 75 8.13 -10.69 9.22
C LEU A 75 6.84 -9.88 9.00
N ILE A 76 5.72 -10.29 9.61
CA ILE A 76 4.45 -9.56 9.53
C ILE A 76 4.61 -8.13 10.03
N CYS A 77 5.25 -7.91 11.18
CA CYS A 77 5.48 -6.55 11.68
C CYS A 77 6.25 -5.68 10.69
N ILE A 78 7.29 -6.22 10.05
CA ILE A 78 8.08 -5.49 9.04
C ILE A 78 7.22 -5.18 7.82
N ILE A 79 6.46 -6.16 7.33
CA ILE A 79 5.58 -6.00 6.18
C ILE A 79 4.52 -4.94 6.45
N THR A 80 3.84 -5.03 7.60
CA THR A 80 2.84 -4.04 8.03
C THR A 80 3.45 -2.65 8.11
N LEU A 81 4.65 -2.48 8.68
CA LEU A 81 5.32 -1.17 8.71
C LEU A 81 5.59 -0.59 7.32
N ILE A 82 6.00 -1.43 6.36
CA ILE A 82 6.23 -0.98 5.00
C ILE A 82 4.91 -0.66 4.31
N GLU A 83 3.86 -1.46 4.53
CA GLU A 83 2.50 -1.21 4.05
C GLU A 83 1.98 0.16 4.54
N THR A 84 2.08 0.44 5.84
CA THR A 84 1.73 1.73 6.43
C THR A 84 2.47 2.88 5.72
N TRP A 85 3.76 2.70 5.42
CA TRP A 85 4.56 3.71 4.75
C TRP A 85 4.12 3.94 3.29
N VAL A 86 3.81 2.88 2.54
CA VAL A 86 3.31 2.96 1.17
C VAL A 86 1.93 3.65 1.13
N VAL A 87 1.02 3.29 2.02
CA VAL A 87 -0.29 3.93 2.18
C VAL A 87 -0.15 5.43 2.47
N TYR A 88 0.80 5.80 3.32
CA TYR A 88 1.08 7.21 3.62
C TYR A 88 1.58 7.98 2.39
N GLU A 89 2.48 7.37 1.60
CA GLU A 89 2.99 8.01 0.38
C GLU A 89 1.90 8.14 -0.70
N LEU A 90 0.99 7.16 -0.82
CA LEU A 90 -0.21 7.25 -1.66
C LEU A 90 -1.15 8.37 -1.22
N TYR A 91 -1.36 8.52 0.09
CA TYR A 91 -2.17 9.60 0.63
C TYR A 91 -1.59 10.97 0.26
N ASN A 92 -0.27 11.13 0.42
CA ASN A 92 0.44 12.35 0.03
C ASN A 92 0.38 12.59 -1.49
N ALA A 93 0.53 11.55 -2.30
CA ALA A 93 0.40 11.61 -3.76
C ALA A 93 -1.00 12.07 -4.20
N ARG A 94 -2.03 11.55 -3.52
CA ARG A 94 -3.42 11.95 -3.75
C ARG A 94 -3.62 13.42 -3.44
N ASP A 95 -3.17 13.91 -2.30
CA ASP A 95 -3.35 15.32 -1.92
C ASP A 95 -2.64 16.24 -2.92
N TYR A 96 -1.41 15.89 -3.30
CA TYR A 96 -0.67 16.59 -4.37
C TYR A 96 -1.44 16.59 -5.69
N ALA A 97 -1.97 15.43 -6.12
CA ALA A 97 -2.77 15.33 -7.34
C ALA A 97 -4.04 16.19 -7.27
N GLN A 98 -4.72 16.26 -6.11
CA GLN A 98 -5.88 17.12 -5.90
C GLN A 98 -5.52 18.61 -6.00
N GLN A 99 -4.38 19.03 -5.44
CA GLN A 99 -3.94 20.43 -5.48
C GLN A 99 -3.62 20.92 -6.90
N ILE A 100 -2.94 20.10 -7.72
CA ILE A 100 -2.59 20.49 -9.10
C ILE A 100 -3.83 20.47 -10.03
N ASN A 101 -4.88 19.73 -9.67
CA ASN A 101 -6.09 19.63 -10.49
C ASN A 101 -7.14 20.71 -10.15
N LYS A 102 -6.97 21.41 -9.01
CA LYS A 102 -7.77 22.59 -8.63
C LYS A 102 -7.24 23.91 -9.21
N LYS A 103 -6.02 23.91 -9.78
CA LYS A 103 -5.44 25.03 -10.54
C LYS A 103 -5.68 24.84 -12.03
#